data_AF-A0A6B0BNF0-F1
#
_entry.id   AF-A0A6B0BNF0-F1
#
_cell.length_a   1.000
_cell.length_b   1.000
_cell.length_c   1.000
_cell.angle_alpha   90.00
_cell.angle_beta   90.00
_cell.angle_gamma   90.00
#
_symmetry.space_group_name_H-M   'P 1'
#
loop_
_entity.id
_entity.type
_entity.pdbx_description
1 polymer ?
#
loop_
_entity_poly.entity_id
_entity_poly.type
_entity_poly.pdbx_seq_one_letter_code
_entity_poly.pdbx_strand_id
1 'polypeptide(L)'
;MRLQKAPLVTSGLVLGLLGLGNLLKDLSLTLNAVCGIFAFLIWIHLLCTMIKYFNNVKEQLNSPLVSSVFTTFFMSGFLGTTYLNTFFSNITFINSLITPIWILCLVGIMTHMIIFSIKYLKDFSLENVYPSWTVLFIGIAIAGLTAPVSGCFFIGQLTVIYGFVATCIVLPIVFKRLKAFPLQTSIKPNTSTICAPFSLVAAAYVIAFPKANA
;
A
#
# COMPACT_ATOMS: atom_id res chain seq x y z
N MET A 1 23.18 -16.36 10.94
CA MET A 1 22.99 -15.59 9.69
C MET A 1 23.05 -14.10 10.00
N ARG A 2 23.96 -13.33 9.38
CA ARG A 2 23.93 -11.86 9.47
C ARG A 2 22.66 -11.40 8.75
N LEU A 3 21.74 -10.74 9.46
CA LEU A 3 20.60 -10.07 8.84
C LEU A 3 21.15 -9.06 7.84
N GLN A 4 21.10 -9.39 6.54
CA GLN A 4 21.42 -8.45 5.48
C GLN A 4 20.39 -7.32 5.50
N LYS A 5 20.81 -6.11 5.12
CA LYS A 5 19.95 -4.92 5.08
C LYS A 5 18.79 -5.18 4.10
N ALA A 6 17.61 -5.50 4.62
CA ALA A 6 16.43 -5.73 3.79
C ALA A 6 16.06 -4.41 3.06
N PRO A 7 15.85 -4.45 1.72
CA PRO A 7 15.44 -3.27 0.98
C PRO A 7 13.99 -2.92 1.32
N LEU A 8 13.69 -1.65 1.56
CA LEU A 8 12.32 -1.18 1.88
C LEU A 8 11.29 -1.53 0.81
N VAL A 9 11.74 -1.71 -0.44
CA VAL A 9 10.92 -2.14 -1.59
C VAL A 9 10.23 -3.50 -1.35
N THR A 10 10.75 -4.33 -0.43
CA THR A 10 10.12 -5.60 -0.02
C THR A 10 8.74 -5.44 0.62
N SER A 11 8.40 -4.24 1.10
CA SER A 11 7.02 -3.92 1.52
C SER A 11 6.00 -4.15 0.40
N GLY A 12 6.38 -3.97 -0.87
CA GLY A 12 5.52 -4.27 -2.01
C GLY A 12 5.25 -5.78 -2.18
N LEU A 13 6.22 -6.63 -1.84
CA LEU A 13 6.05 -8.09 -1.84
C LEU A 13 5.07 -8.53 -0.75
N VAL A 14 5.17 -7.93 0.45
CA VAL A 14 4.23 -8.20 1.54
C VAL A 14 2.80 -7.83 1.10
N LEU A 15 2.62 -6.64 0.53
CA LEU A 15 1.33 -6.20 0.03
C LEU A 15 0.78 -7.15 -1.04
N GLY A 16 1.62 -7.58 -1.97
CA GLY A 16 1.24 -8.53 -3.02
C GLY A 16 0.79 -9.88 -2.46
N LEU A 17 1.49 -10.43 -1.47
CA LEU A 17 1.11 -11.69 -0.81
C LEU A 17 -0.21 -11.56 -0.05
N LEU A 18 -0.41 -10.47 0.69
CA LEU A 18 -1.68 -10.22 1.40
C LEU A 18 -2.84 -10.01 0.42
N GLY A 19 -2.61 -9.28 -0.68
CA GLY A 19 -3.61 -9.09 -1.73
C GLY A 19 -3.98 -10.40 -2.43
N LEU A 20 -2.99 -11.21 -2.79
CA LEU A 20 -3.19 -12.53 -3.40
C LEU A 20 -3.95 -13.46 -2.45
N GLY A 21 -3.56 -13.52 -1.17
CA GLY A 21 -4.26 -14.35 -0.21
C GLY A 21 -5.70 -13.90 -0.01
N ASN A 22 -5.98 -12.59 0.03
CA ASN A 22 -7.35 -12.08 0.07
C ASN A 22 -8.17 -12.47 -1.16
N LEU A 23 -7.57 -12.48 -2.35
CA LEU A 23 -8.24 -12.97 -3.57
C LEU A 23 -8.52 -14.48 -3.50
N LEU A 24 -7.60 -15.26 -2.95
CA LEU A 24 -7.74 -16.71 -2.80
C LEU A 24 -8.67 -17.12 -1.64
N LYS A 25 -9.13 -16.16 -0.82
CA LYS A 25 -9.99 -16.41 0.34
C LYS A 25 -11.28 -17.12 -0.06
N ASP A 26 -11.88 -16.73 -1.17
CA ASP A 26 -13.14 -17.30 -1.67
C ASP A 26 -12.96 -18.74 -2.20
N LEU A 27 -11.74 -19.11 -2.61
CA LEU A 27 -11.43 -20.45 -3.08
C LEU A 27 -11.01 -21.39 -1.94
N SER A 28 -10.13 -20.93 -1.04
CA SER A 28 -9.73 -21.69 0.14
C SER A 28 -9.16 -20.81 1.24
N LEU A 29 -9.66 -21.03 2.46
CA LEU A 29 -9.16 -20.35 3.65
C LEU A 29 -7.70 -20.73 3.96
N THR A 30 -7.30 -21.97 3.63
CA THR A 30 -5.93 -22.46 3.83
C THR A 30 -4.91 -21.70 2.99
N LEU A 31 -5.18 -21.44 1.71
CA LEU A 31 -4.27 -20.65 0.87
C LEU A 31 -4.17 -19.21 1.35
N ASN A 32 -5.30 -18.61 1.76
CA ASN A 32 -5.30 -17.28 2.37
C ASN A 32 -4.37 -17.25 3.60
N ALA A 33 -4.48 -18.23 4.50
CA ALA A 33 -3.66 -18.34 5.70
C ALA A 33 -2.16 -18.50 5.36
N VAL A 34 -1.81 -19.38 4.40
CA VAL A 34 -0.42 -19.59 3.98
C VAL A 34 0.19 -18.29 3.45
N CYS A 35 -0.51 -17.59 2.55
CA CYS A 35 -0.07 -16.28 2.05
C CYS A 35 0.11 -15.26 3.18
N GLY A 36 -0.84 -15.22 4.13
CA GLY A 36 -0.78 -14.35 5.30
C GLY A 36 0.42 -14.63 6.20
N ILE A 37 0.72 -15.91 6.48
CA ILE A 37 1.88 -16.32 7.29
C ILE A 37 3.19 -15.88 6.64
N PHE A 38 3.37 -16.15 5.34
CA PHE A 38 4.57 -15.70 4.63
C PHE A 38 4.70 -14.18 4.61
N ALA A 39 3.60 -13.47 4.33
CA ALA A 39 3.58 -12.01 4.35
C ALA A 39 3.96 -11.47 5.74
N PHE A 40 3.42 -12.05 6.80
CA PHE A 40 3.68 -11.65 8.18
C PHE A 40 5.14 -11.88 8.59
N LEU A 41 5.73 -13.02 8.21
CA LEU A 41 7.16 -13.30 8.46
C LEU A 41 8.07 -12.28 7.78
N ILE A 42 7.79 -11.96 6.51
CA ILE A 42 8.56 -10.95 5.76
C ILE A 42 8.36 -9.56 6.37
N TRP A 43 7.13 -9.24 6.79
CA TRP A 43 6.81 -7.95 7.40
C TRP A 43 7.51 -7.75 8.75
N ILE A 44 7.55 -8.77 9.62
CA ILE A 44 8.32 -8.73 10.87
C ILE A 44 9.81 -8.55 10.58
N HIS A 45 10.35 -9.29 9.60
CA HIS A 45 11.75 -9.17 9.23
C HIS A 45 12.10 -7.74 8.75
N LEU A 46 11.22 -7.14 7.95
CA LEU A 46 11.34 -5.74 7.52
C LEU A 46 11.31 -4.79 8.72
N LEU A 47 10.36 -4.95 9.64
CA LEU A 47 10.20 -4.12 10.82
C LEU A 47 11.43 -4.20 11.74
N CYS A 48 11.94 -5.40 12.00
CA CYS A 48 13.18 -5.62 12.76
C CYS A 48 14.39 -4.94 12.10
N THR A 49 14.48 -5.00 10.76
CA THR A 49 15.56 -4.34 10.02
C THR A 49 15.45 -2.82 10.10
N MET A 50 14.23 -2.26 10.03
CA MET A 50 14.00 -0.83 10.13
C MET A 50 14.42 -0.25 11.47
N ILE A 51 14.13 -0.97 12.57
CA ILE A 51 14.52 -0.56 13.92
C ILE A 51 16.05 -0.65 14.10
N LYS A 52 16.67 -1.74 13.61
CA LYS A 52 18.10 -1.98 13.81
C LYS A 52 19.00 -1.12 12.91
N TYR A 53 18.54 -0.73 11.72
CA TYR A 53 19.33 -0.03 10.71
C TYR A 53 18.69 1.29 10.26
N PHE A 54 18.29 2.12 11.22
CA PHE A 54 17.58 3.39 10.97
C PHE A 54 18.31 4.32 9.96
N ASN A 55 19.64 4.46 10.08
CA ASN A 55 20.41 5.30 9.14
C ASN A 55 20.28 4.80 7.69
N ASN A 56 20.23 3.48 7.49
CA ASN A 56 20.08 2.92 6.16
C ASN A 56 18.65 3.10 5.61
N VAL A 57 17.63 3.02 6.47
CA VAL A 57 16.25 3.35 6.10
C VAL A 57 16.17 4.78 5.60
N LYS A 58 16.79 5.72 6.33
CA LYS A 58 16.82 7.14 5.94
C LYS A 58 17.51 7.36 4.59
N GLU A 59 18.64 6.70 4.35
CA GLU A 59 19.33 6.71 3.06
C GLU A 59 18.45 6.16 1.93
N GLN A 60 17.78 5.02 2.15
CA GLN A 60 16.91 4.42 1.15
C GLN A 60 15.70 5.31 0.83
N LEU A 61 15.08 5.94 1.84
CA LEU A 61 13.97 6.88 1.67
C LEU A 61 14.37 8.20 0.98
N ASN A 62 15.66 8.48 0.82
CA ASN A 62 16.15 9.58 -0.02
C ASN A 62 16.04 9.28 -1.52
N SER A 63 15.80 8.02 -1.91
CA SER A 63 15.45 7.71 -3.29
C SER A 63 13.95 7.93 -3.54
N PRO A 64 13.56 8.72 -4.55
CA PRO A 64 12.15 8.92 -4.91
C PRO A 64 11.43 7.62 -5.28
N LEU A 65 12.14 6.67 -5.91
CA LEU A 65 11.58 5.36 -6.24
C LEU A 65 11.29 4.55 -4.98
N VAL A 66 12.27 4.42 -4.08
CA VAL A 66 12.09 3.59 -2.87
C VAL A 66 11.07 4.21 -1.93
N SER A 67 11.10 5.54 -1.79
CA SER A 67 10.15 6.26 -0.93
C SER A 67 8.70 6.13 -1.43
N SER A 68 8.47 6.15 -2.75
CA SER A 68 7.12 5.94 -3.30
C SER A 68 6.62 4.50 -3.11
N VAL A 69 7.48 3.48 -3.30
CA VAL A 69 7.11 2.07 -3.06
C VAL A 69 6.89 1.79 -1.58
N PHE A 70 7.62 2.44 -0.67
CA PHE A 70 7.51 2.21 0.77
C PHE A 70 6.10 2.47 1.33
N THR A 71 5.27 3.25 0.64
CA THR A 71 3.84 3.43 0.95
C THR A 71 3.09 2.10 1.11
N THR A 72 3.51 1.08 0.37
CA THR A 72 2.96 -0.29 0.46
C THR A 72 3.12 -0.92 1.84
N PHE A 73 4.04 -0.44 2.68
CA PHE A 73 4.17 -0.84 4.07
C PHE A 73 2.91 -0.50 4.87
N PHE A 74 2.41 0.74 4.75
CA PHE A 74 1.19 1.16 5.42
C PHE A 74 -0.04 0.46 4.83
N MET A 75 -0.07 0.27 3.51
CA MET A 75 -1.11 -0.51 2.84
C MET A 75 -1.15 -1.97 3.32
N SER A 76 0.02 -2.58 3.56
CA SER A 76 0.11 -3.93 4.13
C SER A 76 -0.47 -3.97 5.55
N GLY A 77 -0.30 -2.90 6.33
CA GLY A 77 -0.94 -2.75 7.64
C GLY A 77 -2.47 -2.79 7.55
N PHE A 78 -3.06 -2.07 6.59
CA PHE A 78 -4.50 -2.13 6.32
C PHE A 78 -4.97 -3.55 6.00
N LEU A 79 -4.31 -4.25 5.07
CA LEU A 79 -4.67 -5.64 4.78
C LEU A 79 -4.43 -6.56 5.99
N GLY A 80 -3.40 -6.29 6.80
CA GLY A 80 -3.18 -6.97 8.07
C GLY A 80 -4.40 -6.91 8.99
N THR A 81 -5.09 -5.76 9.07
CA THR A 81 -6.34 -5.66 9.83
C THR A 81 -7.45 -6.57 9.28
N THR A 82 -7.49 -6.77 7.96
CA THR A 82 -8.45 -7.67 7.31
C THR A 82 -8.16 -9.14 7.64
N TYR A 83 -6.88 -9.50 7.71
CA TYR A 83 -6.44 -10.83 8.16
C TYR A 83 -6.76 -11.05 9.63
N LEU A 84 -6.52 -10.06 10.50
CA LEU A 84 -6.89 -10.11 11.91
C LEU A 84 -8.39 -10.34 12.06
N ASN A 85 -9.22 -9.60 11.32
CA ASN A 85 -10.67 -9.80 11.34
C ASN A 85 -11.08 -11.19 10.83
N THR A 86 -10.42 -11.71 9.79
CA THR A 86 -10.78 -13.00 9.18
C THR A 86 -10.49 -14.19 10.09
N PHE A 87 -9.35 -14.20 10.79
CA PHE A 87 -8.93 -15.35 11.60
C PHE A 87 -9.23 -15.20 13.10
N PHE A 88 -9.36 -13.97 13.59
CA PHE A 88 -9.46 -13.67 15.02
C PHE A 88 -10.70 -12.85 15.40
N SER A 89 -11.73 -12.83 14.56
CA SER A 89 -13.02 -12.16 14.86
C SER A 89 -13.63 -12.58 16.20
N ASN A 90 -13.44 -13.85 16.59
CA ASN A 90 -13.95 -14.41 17.84
C ASN A 90 -13.25 -13.89 19.10
N ILE A 91 -12.12 -13.19 18.96
CA ILE A 91 -11.35 -12.65 20.09
C ILE A 91 -11.67 -11.16 20.24
N THR A 92 -12.53 -10.83 21.21
CA THR A 92 -13.02 -9.47 21.47
C THR A 92 -11.89 -8.45 21.61
N PHE A 93 -10.79 -8.81 22.27
CA PHE A 93 -9.62 -7.91 22.43
C PHE A 93 -8.99 -7.54 21.09
N ILE A 94 -8.86 -8.49 20.16
CA ILE A 94 -8.27 -8.24 18.84
C ILE A 94 -9.22 -7.38 18.01
N ASN A 95 -10.52 -7.64 18.08
CA ASN A 95 -11.53 -6.86 17.37
C ASN A 95 -11.48 -5.37 17.77
N SER A 96 -11.37 -5.09 19.07
CA SER A 96 -11.20 -3.72 19.59
C SER A 96 -9.91 -3.02 19.12
N LEU A 97 -8.87 -3.77 18.75
CA LEU A 97 -7.60 -3.23 18.24
C LEU A 97 -7.61 -2.95 16.74
N ILE A 98 -8.55 -3.52 15.99
CA ILE A 98 -8.64 -3.35 14.53
C ILE A 98 -8.78 -1.88 14.16
N THR A 99 -9.77 -1.18 14.72
CA THR A 99 -10.04 0.22 14.39
C THR A 99 -8.87 1.16 14.76
N PRO A 100 -8.26 1.08 15.97
CA PRO A 100 -7.06 1.84 16.29
C PRO A 100 -5.89 1.60 15.34
N ILE A 101 -5.60 0.33 14.98
CA ILE A 101 -4.52 0.00 14.04
C ILE A 101 -4.82 0.57 12.66
N TRP A 102 -6.07 0.46 12.21
CA TRP A 102 -6.52 1.01 10.93
C TRP A 102 -6.33 2.53 10.85
N ILE A 103 -6.71 3.25 11.92
CA ILE A 103 -6.51 4.71 12.01
C ILE A 103 -5.02 5.05 12.01
N LEU A 104 -4.19 4.28 12.73
CA LEU A 104 -2.74 4.47 12.73
C LEU A 104 -2.15 4.29 11.31
N CYS A 105 -2.61 3.29 10.56
CA CYS A 105 -2.21 3.10 9.16
C CYS A 105 -2.65 4.28 8.27
N LEU A 106 -3.85 4.83 8.51
CA LEU A 106 -4.36 6.00 7.78
C LEU A 106 -3.51 7.25 8.05
N VAL A 107 -3.21 7.52 9.32
CA VAL A 107 -2.35 8.66 9.69
C VAL A 107 -0.94 8.46 9.13
N GLY A 108 -0.42 7.23 9.17
CA GLY A 108 0.89 6.88 8.62
C GLY A 108 0.98 7.11 7.11
N ILE A 109 0.01 6.62 6.33
CA ILE A 109 0.01 6.80 4.87
C ILE A 109 -0.15 8.27 4.48
N MET A 110 -1.00 9.03 5.19
CA MET A 110 -1.19 10.47 4.98
C MET A 110 0.09 11.25 5.29
N THR A 111 0.72 10.97 6.42
CA THR A 111 1.98 11.62 6.83
C THR A 111 3.09 11.33 5.82
N HIS A 112 3.21 10.08 5.39
CA HIS A 112 4.19 9.69 4.36
C HIS A 112 3.94 10.38 3.02
N MET A 113 2.68 10.46 2.59
CA MET A 113 2.29 11.18 1.36
C MET A 113 2.64 12.67 1.43
N ILE A 114 2.41 13.34 2.57
CA ILE A 114 2.74 14.75 2.77
C ILE A 114 4.27 14.96 2.74
N ILE A 115 5.03 14.15 3.47
CA ILE A 115 6.50 14.23 3.51
C ILE A 115 7.08 14.03 2.10
N PHE A 116 6.59 13.05 1.36
CA PHE A 116 7.01 12.81 -0.02
C PHE A 116 6.69 14.01 -0.90
N SER A 117 5.47 14.53 -0.81
CA SER A 117 5.00 15.68 -1.58
C SER A 117 5.87 16.91 -1.35
N ILE A 118 6.15 17.26 -0.10
CA ILE A 118 7.03 18.40 0.23
C ILE A 118 8.44 18.21 -0.34
N LYS A 119 8.98 16.99 -0.29
CA LYS A 119 10.34 16.70 -0.73
C LYS A 119 10.52 16.67 -2.25
N TYR A 120 9.55 16.12 -2.99
CA TYR A 120 9.70 15.84 -4.42
C TYR A 120 8.79 16.67 -5.33
N LEU A 121 7.75 17.34 -4.81
CA LEU A 121 6.95 18.30 -5.60
C LEU A 121 7.51 19.72 -5.56
N LYS A 122 8.28 20.07 -4.51
CA LYS A 122 8.90 21.41 -4.41
C LYS A 122 9.96 21.63 -5.49
N ASP A 123 10.79 20.62 -5.74
CA ASP A 123 11.78 20.58 -6.83
C ASP A 123 11.35 19.56 -7.89
N PHE A 124 10.14 19.75 -8.42
CA PHE A 124 9.53 18.81 -9.37
C PHE A 124 10.40 18.63 -10.61
N SER A 125 10.89 17.41 -10.83
CA SER A 125 11.53 17.00 -12.08
C SER A 125 10.80 15.81 -12.66
N LEU A 126 10.55 15.85 -13.98
CA LEU A 126 9.85 14.76 -14.68
C LEU A 126 10.66 13.44 -14.59
N GLU A 127 11.97 13.52 -14.44
CA GLU A 127 12.87 12.37 -14.30
C GLU A 127 12.64 11.59 -12.99
N ASN A 128 12.24 12.29 -11.93
CA ASN A 128 11.95 11.73 -10.61
C ASN A 128 10.55 11.13 -10.50
N VAL A 129 9.71 11.27 -11.53
CA VAL A 129 8.35 10.71 -11.55
C VAL A 129 8.41 9.24 -11.93
N TYR A 130 8.28 8.35 -10.95
CA TYR A 130 8.26 6.91 -11.16
C TYR A 130 6.84 6.36 -11.25
N PRO A 131 6.61 5.25 -11.99
CA PRO A 131 5.32 4.56 -11.98
C PRO A 131 4.78 4.28 -10.58
N SER A 132 5.65 3.97 -9.62
CA SER A 132 5.35 3.78 -8.20
C SER A 132 4.71 5.00 -7.51
N TRP A 133 4.73 6.20 -8.10
CA TRP A 133 3.94 7.34 -7.62
C TRP A 133 2.45 7.04 -7.64
N THR A 134 1.99 6.19 -8.57
CA THR A 134 0.61 5.72 -8.58
C THR A 134 0.26 5.03 -7.26
N VAL A 135 1.14 4.16 -6.77
CA VAL A 135 0.95 3.46 -5.49
C VAL A 135 1.00 4.42 -4.31
N LEU A 136 1.89 5.42 -4.35
CA LEU A 136 1.97 6.43 -3.30
C LEU A 136 0.67 7.25 -3.17
N PHE A 137 0.22 7.86 -4.27
CA PHE A 137 -0.90 8.81 -4.23
C PHE A 137 -2.26 8.12 -4.23
N ILE A 138 -2.42 7.02 -4.97
CA ILE A 138 -3.69 6.28 -5.05
C ILE A 138 -3.80 5.23 -3.95
N GLY A 139 -2.70 4.80 -3.33
CA GLY A 139 -2.67 3.74 -2.32
C GLY A 139 -3.57 3.99 -1.10
N ILE A 140 -3.92 5.24 -0.81
CA ILE A 140 -4.88 5.58 0.25
C ILE A 140 -6.28 5.01 0.02
N ALA A 141 -6.66 4.70 -1.23
CA ALA A 141 -7.93 4.05 -1.55
C ALA A 141 -8.10 2.69 -0.86
N ILE A 142 -7.02 2.07 -0.39
CA ILE A 142 -7.08 0.85 0.42
C ILE A 142 -7.85 1.03 1.74
N ALA A 143 -7.93 2.26 2.25
CA ALA A 143 -8.79 2.59 3.38
C ALA A 143 -10.27 2.30 3.03
N GLY A 144 -10.71 2.64 1.82
CA GLY A 144 -12.03 2.25 1.30
C GLY A 144 -12.21 0.73 1.20
N LEU A 145 -11.21 0.02 0.68
CA LEU A 145 -11.22 -1.44 0.56
C LEU A 145 -11.39 -2.14 1.92
N THR A 146 -10.83 -1.55 2.98
CA THR A 146 -10.83 -2.11 4.33
C THR A 146 -11.81 -1.43 5.27
N ALA A 147 -12.66 -0.53 4.75
CA ALA A 147 -13.65 0.21 5.53
C ALA A 147 -14.67 -0.68 6.29
N PRO A 148 -15.14 -1.83 5.76
CA PRO A 148 -16.03 -2.72 6.51
C PRO A 148 -15.39 -3.30 7.77
N VAL A 149 -14.07 -3.42 7.77
CA VAL A 149 -13.31 -4.02 8.88
C VAL A 149 -13.15 -3.01 10.01
N SER A 150 -12.93 -1.73 9.70
CA SER A 150 -12.82 -0.66 10.71
C SER A 150 -14.16 -0.06 11.13
N GLY A 151 -15.20 -0.23 10.31
CA GLY A 151 -16.50 0.45 10.45
C GLY A 151 -16.50 1.90 9.95
N CYS A 152 -15.34 2.43 9.50
CA CYS A 152 -15.18 3.82 9.09
C CYS A 152 -15.55 4.06 7.61
N PHE A 153 -16.80 3.74 7.23
CA PHE A 153 -17.27 3.84 5.84
C PHE A 153 -17.15 5.24 5.25
N PHE A 154 -17.45 6.29 6.01
CA PHE A 154 -17.38 7.67 5.52
C PHE A 154 -15.96 8.05 5.04
N ILE A 155 -14.95 7.72 5.84
CA ILE A 155 -13.54 7.94 5.49
C ILE A 155 -13.16 7.07 4.28
N GLY A 156 -13.59 5.81 4.29
CA GLY A 156 -13.40 4.90 3.16
C GLY A 156 -13.92 5.48 1.84
N GLN A 157 -15.15 5.98 1.82
CA GLN A 157 -15.77 6.57 0.63
C GLN A 157 -15.00 7.81 0.13
N LEU A 158 -14.61 8.71 1.03
CA LEU A 158 -13.81 9.89 0.68
C LEU A 158 -12.47 9.49 0.05
N THR A 159 -11.77 8.51 0.64
CA THR A 159 -10.48 8.04 0.11
C THR A 159 -10.60 7.38 -1.26
N VAL A 160 -11.72 6.71 -1.56
CA VAL A 160 -11.99 6.15 -2.89
C VAL A 160 -12.19 7.24 -3.93
N ILE A 161 -13.01 8.25 -3.62
CA ILE A 161 -13.25 9.38 -4.52
C ILE A 161 -11.95 10.11 -4.81
N TYR A 162 -11.16 10.39 -3.76
CA TYR A 162 -9.83 10.96 -3.90
C TYR A 162 -8.92 10.08 -4.77
N GLY A 163 -8.86 8.77 -4.51
CA GLY A 163 -8.05 7.83 -5.28
C GLY A 163 -8.41 7.79 -6.76
N PHE A 164 -9.70 7.91 -7.09
CA PHE A 164 -10.17 8.03 -8.48
C PHE A 164 -9.67 9.30 -9.15
N VAL A 165 -9.88 10.46 -8.52
CA VAL A 165 -9.41 11.76 -9.05
C VAL A 165 -7.90 11.78 -9.20
N ALA A 166 -7.17 11.27 -8.20
CA ALA A 166 -5.71 11.14 -8.22
C ALA A 166 -5.25 10.20 -9.35
N THR A 167 -5.98 9.12 -9.64
CA THR A 167 -5.68 8.22 -10.78
C THR A 167 -5.76 8.99 -12.10
N CYS A 168 -6.82 9.76 -12.31
CA CYS A 168 -7.01 10.55 -13.54
C CYS A 168 -5.91 11.60 -13.76
N ILE A 169 -5.28 12.11 -12.69
CA ILE A 169 -4.22 13.13 -12.77
C ILE A 169 -2.83 12.50 -12.86
N VAL A 170 -2.50 11.57 -11.97
CA VAL A 170 -1.14 11.00 -11.84
C VAL A 170 -0.81 10.08 -13.01
N LEU A 171 -1.79 9.32 -13.51
CA LEU A 171 -1.55 8.33 -14.54
C LEU A 171 -1.10 8.94 -15.89
N PRO A 172 -1.74 10.00 -16.43
CA PRO A 172 -1.23 10.69 -17.61
C PRO A 172 0.19 11.26 -17.44
N ILE A 173 0.52 11.76 -16.24
CA ILE A 173 1.86 12.29 -15.94
C ILE A 173 2.90 11.17 -16.01
N VAL A 174 2.60 10.00 -15.43
CA VAL A 174 3.46 8.82 -15.49
C VAL A 174 3.66 8.34 -16.94
N PHE A 175 2.60 8.30 -17.75
CA PHE A 175 2.71 7.93 -19.16
C PHE A 175 3.56 8.93 -19.96
N LYS A 176 3.36 10.23 -19.74
CA LYS A 176 4.16 11.29 -20.36
C LYS A 176 5.64 11.13 -20.00
N ARG A 177 5.94 10.82 -18.73
CA ARG A 177 7.30 10.52 -18.29
C ARG A 177 7.87 9.31 -19.00
N LEU A 178 7.16 8.19 -19.05
CA LEU A 178 7.68 6.94 -19.64
C LEU A 178 8.05 7.10 -21.12
N LYS A 179 7.31 7.97 -21.83
CA LYS A 179 7.60 8.32 -23.22
C LYS A 179 8.85 9.20 -23.34
N ALA A 180 9.07 10.13 -22.42
CA ALA A 180 10.20 11.06 -22.46
C ALA A 180 11.50 10.44 -21.91
N PHE A 181 11.41 9.62 -20.86
CA PHE A 181 12.53 9.04 -20.13
C PHE A 181 12.30 7.54 -19.92
N PRO A 182 12.80 6.67 -20.81
CA PRO A 182 12.65 5.23 -20.66
C PRO A 182 13.37 4.73 -19.41
N LEU A 183 12.75 3.75 -18.74
CA LEU A 183 13.28 3.16 -17.53
C LEU A 183 14.51 2.30 -17.80
N GLN A 184 15.51 2.40 -16.92
CA GLN A 184 16.65 1.49 -16.92
C GLN A 184 16.21 0.05 -16.63
N THR A 185 16.94 -0.94 -17.14
CA THR A 185 16.59 -2.37 -17.07
C THR A 185 16.32 -2.87 -15.65
N SER A 186 17.07 -2.37 -14.66
CA SER A 186 16.93 -2.73 -13.24
C SER A 186 15.61 -2.29 -12.61
N ILE A 187 14.97 -1.24 -13.13
CA ILE A 187 13.74 -0.64 -12.58
C ILE A 187 12.53 -0.79 -13.51
N LYS A 188 12.69 -1.51 -14.64
CA LYS A 188 11.59 -1.89 -15.54
C LYS A 188 10.42 -2.56 -14.81
N PRO A 189 10.62 -3.45 -13.81
CA PRO A 189 9.50 -4.06 -13.10
C PRO A 189 8.53 -3.04 -12.48
N ASN A 190 8.98 -1.81 -12.22
CA ASN A 190 8.13 -0.76 -11.66
C ASN A 190 6.96 -0.38 -12.59
N THR A 191 7.04 -0.62 -13.91
CA THR A 191 5.92 -0.36 -14.83
C THR A 191 4.66 -1.15 -14.47
N SER A 192 4.80 -2.31 -13.83
CA SER A 192 3.66 -3.12 -13.36
C SER A 192 2.73 -2.37 -12.39
N THR A 193 3.26 -1.37 -11.67
CA THR A 193 2.48 -0.57 -10.72
C THR A 193 1.38 0.26 -11.38
N ILE A 194 1.47 0.53 -12.68
CA ILE A 194 0.48 1.26 -13.48
C ILE A 194 -0.85 0.49 -13.55
N CYS A 195 -0.82 -0.84 -13.38
CA CYS A 195 -2.02 -1.68 -13.37
C CYS A 195 -2.79 -1.60 -12.04
N ALA A 196 -2.13 -1.19 -10.95
CA ALA A 196 -2.71 -1.16 -9.61
C ALA A 196 -3.82 -0.10 -9.39
N PRO A 197 -3.69 1.18 -9.80
CA PRO A 197 -4.60 2.24 -9.35
C PRO A 197 -6.06 2.01 -9.72
N PHE A 198 -6.37 1.66 -10.99
CA PHE A 198 -7.74 1.39 -11.39
C PHE A 198 -8.33 0.16 -10.72
N SER A 199 -7.54 -0.92 -10.60
CA SER A 199 -7.98 -2.15 -9.94
C SER A 199 -8.29 -1.91 -8.45
N LEU A 200 -7.41 -1.20 -7.74
CA LEU A 200 -7.58 -0.87 -6.33
C LEU A 200 -8.80 0.04 -6.10
N VAL A 201 -8.94 1.11 -6.89
CA VAL A 201 -10.05 2.06 -6.75
C VAL A 201 -11.38 1.37 -7.06
N ALA A 202 -11.44 0.53 -8.10
CA ALA A 202 -12.64 -0.22 -8.43
C ALA A 202 -13.04 -1.21 -7.32
N ALA A 203 -12.08 -2.01 -6.83
CA ALA A 203 -12.32 -2.93 -5.72
C ALA A 203 -12.77 -2.19 -4.45
N ALA A 204 -12.12 -1.07 -4.13
CA ALA A 204 -12.46 -0.25 -2.98
C ALA A 204 -13.84 0.41 -3.12
N TYR A 205 -14.23 0.82 -4.32
CA TYR A 205 -15.56 1.40 -4.60
C TYR A 205 -16.68 0.39 -4.34
N VAL A 206 -16.56 -0.83 -4.88
CA VAL A 206 -17.56 -1.90 -4.71
C VAL A 206 -17.79 -2.20 -3.23
N ILE A 207 -16.73 -2.16 -2.42
CA ILE A 207 -16.81 -2.45 -0.98
C ILE A 207 -17.29 -1.24 -0.17
N ALA A 208 -16.83 -0.03 -0.49
CA ALA A 208 -17.12 1.18 0.27
C ALA A 208 -18.52 1.76 -0.01
N PHE A 209 -19.15 1.42 -1.15
CA PHE A 209 -20.48 1.88 -1.55
C PHE A 209 -21.48 0.72 -1.73
N PRO A 210 -21.96 0.10 -0.63
CA PRO A 210 -22.87 -1.06 -0.70
C PRO A 210 -24.18 -0.78 -1.47
N LYS A 211 -24.65 0.47 -1.46
CA LYS A 211 -25.91 0.88 -2.10
C LYS A 211 -25.81 1.15 -3.60
N ALA A 212 -24.61 1.19 -4.19
CA ALA A 212 -24.44 1.44 -5.63
C ALA A 212 -24.72 0.20 -6.49
N ASN A 213 -24.77 -0.99 -5.88
CA ASN A 213 -25.02 -2.28 -6.54
C ASN A 213 -26.41 -2.87 -6.21
N ALA A 214 -27.31 -2.06 -5.64
CA ALA A 214 -28.67 -2.46 -5.27
C ALA A 214 -29.70 -2.00 -6.32
#